data_AF-A0A518IY09-F1
#
_entry.id   AF-A0A518IY09-F1
#
_cell.length_a   1.000
_cell.length_b   1.000
_cell.length_c   1.000
_cell.angle_alpha   90.00
_cell.angle_beta   90.00
_cell.angle_gamma   90.00
#
_symmetry.space_group_name_H-M   'P 1'
#
loop_
_entity.id
_entity.type
_entity.pdbx_description
1 polymer ?
#
loop_
_entity_poly.entity_id
_entity_poly.type
_entity_poly.pdbx_seq_one_letter_code
_entity_poly.pdbx_strand_id
1 'polypeptide(L)' 'MEPKIVSRLEREIEAVLAELFARTETQEFPLQPSPQTLHLMAKAATTVYETAIENRQREKSHCPN' A
#
# COMPACT_ATOMS: atom_id res chain seq x y z
N MET A 1 -8.11 11.18 1.54
CA MET A 1 -6.70 11.65 1.66
C MET A 1 -6.39 12.60 0.49
N GLU A 2 -5.37 13.47 0.57
CA GLU A 2 -5.05 14.34 -0.58
C GLU A 2 -4.39 13.56 -1.72
N PRO A 3 -4.78 13.75 -3.01
CA PRO A 3 -4.25 12.98 -4.14
C PRO A 3 -2.71 12.94 -4.23
N LYS A 4 -2.05 14.04 -3.89
CA LYS A 4 -0.57 14.12 -3.87
C LYS A 4 0.05 13.19 -2.83
N ILE A 5 -0.61 13.02 -1.69
CA ILE A 5 -0.17 12.11 -0.62
C ILE A 5 -0.37 10.66 -1.06
N VAL A 6 -1.50 10.34 -1.70
CA VAL A 6 -1.78 9.01 -2.27
C VAL A 6 -0.70 8.60 -3.26
N SER A 7 -0.42 9.45 -4.26
CA SER A 7 0.61 9.15 -5.27
C SER A 7 2.01 9.01 -4.68
N ARG A 8 2.31 9.70 -3.57
CA ARG A 8 3.58 9.55 -2.87
C ARG A 8 3.64 8.20 -2.14
N LEU A 9 2.58 7.83 -1.41
CA LEU A 9 2.46 6.54 -0.73
C LEU A 9 2.56 5.37 -1.71
N GLU A 10 1.85 5.43 -2.84
CA GLU A 10 1.93 4.41 -3.89
C GLU A 10 3.39 4.20 -4.34
N ARG A 11 4.14 5.29 -4.61
CA ARG A 11 5.55 5.19 -5.03
C ARG A 11 6.46 4.65 -3.95
N GLU A 12 6.27 5.08 -2.70
CA GLU A 12 7.08 4.63 -1.57
C GLU A 12 6.84 3.13 -1.30
N ILE A 13 5.59 2.67 -1.35
CA ILE A 13 5.25 1.25 -1.20
C ILE A 13 5.79 0.44 -2.37
N GLU A 14 5.64 0.90 -3.60
CA GLU A 14 6.15 0.21 -4.79
C GLU A 14 7.68 0.03 -4.73
N ALA A 15 8.42 1.05 -4.30
CA ALA A 15 9.86 0.98 -4.11
C ALA A 15 10.26 -0.04 -3.03
N VAL A 16 9.57 -0.05 -1.89
CA VAL A 16 9.83 -1.00 -0.81
C VAL A 16 9.52 -2.43 -1.25
N LEU A 17 8.44 -2.65 -2.00
CA LEU A 17 8.12 -3.96 -2.56
C LEU A 17 9.20 -4.41 -3.56
N ALA A 18 9.63 -3.53 -4.47
CA ALA A 18 10.70 -3.84 -5.42
C ALA A 18 12.00 -4.22 -4.70
N GLU A 19 12.39 -3.49 -3.66
CA GLU A 19 13.56 -3.83 -2.84
C GLU A 19 13.40 -5.16 -2.10
N LEU A 20 12.21 -5.43 -1.55
CA LEU A 20 11.92 -6.69 -0.85
C LEU A 20 12.11 -7.86 -1.80
N PHE A 21 11.46 -7.82 -2.97
CA PHE A 21 11.51 -8.89 -3.96
C PHE A 21 12.90 -9.06 -4.59
N ALA A 22 13.65 -7.97 -4.79
CA ALA A 22 15.03 -8.00 -5.27
C ALA A 22 16.01 -8.60 -4.25
N ARG A 23 15.80 -8.40 -2.95
CA ARG A 23 16.66 -8.97 -1.89
C ARG A 23 16.39 -10.46 -1.65
N THR A 24 15.22 -10.96 -2.07
CA THR A 24 14.81 -12.36 -1.92
C THR A 24 15.25 -13.27 -3.09
N GLU A 25 16.52 -13.20 -3.50
CA GLU A 25 17.12 -14.23 -4.36
C GLU A 25 17.20 -15.61 -3.67
N THR A 26 16.95 -15.66 -2.34
CA THR A 26 17.04 -16.86 -1.49
C THR A 26 15.72 -17.34 -0.89
N GLN A 27 14.62 -16.60 -1.06
CA GLN A 27 13.32 -16.99 -0.48
C GLN A 27 12.44 -17.64 -1.53
N GLU A 28 11.74 -18.70 -1.12
CA GLU A 28 10.98 -19.70 -1.89
C GLU A 28 9.81 -19.18 -2.75
N PHE A 29 9.91 -17.99 -3.34
CA PHE A 29 8.89 -17.49 -4.25
C PHE A 29 9.17 -18.05 -5.65
N PRO A 30 8.30 -18.94 -6.17
CA PRO A 30 8.51 -19.56 -7.47
C PRO A 30 8.48 -18.54 -8.62
N LEU A 31 7.94 -17.34 -8.37
CA LEU A 31 7.80 -16.28 -9.37
C LEU A 31 8.06 -14.91 -8.74
N GLN A 32 8.88 -14.12 -9.43
CA GLN A 32 9.07 -12.71 -9.15
C GLN A 32 7.91 -11.90 -9.74
N PRO A 33 7.30 -10.96 -9.00
CA PRO A 33 6.22 -10.13 -9.53
C PRO A 33 6.75 -9.19 -10.62
N SER A 34 5.93 -8.94 -11.64
CA SER A 34 6.26 -7.94 -12.66
C SER A 34 6.17 -6.52 -12.09
N PRO A 35 6.78 -5.51 -12.75
CA PRO A 35 6.59 -4.11 -12.37
C PRO A 35 5.12 -3.70 -12.30
N GLN A 36 4.27 -4.19 -13.20
CA GLN A 36 2.83 -3.90 -13.17
C GLN A 36 2.15 -4.51 -11.95
N THR A 37 2.55 -5.71 -11.54
CA THR A 37 2.05 -6.36 -10.32
C THR A 37 2.47 -5.58 -9.08
N LEU A 38 3.73 -5.15 -8.97
CA LEU A 38 4.22 -4.32 -7.86
C LEU A 38 3.45 -3.00 -7.77
N HIS A 39 3.21 -2.35 -8.90
CA HIS A 39 2.41 -1.13 -8.97
C HIS A 39 0.97 -1.35 -8.45
N LEU A 40 0.31 -2.43 -8.88
CA LEU A 40 -1.04 -2.79 -8.41
C LEU A 40 -1.08 -3.11 -6.91
N MET A 41 -0.07 -3.82 -6.40
CA MET A 41 0.06 -4.09 -4.97
C MET A 41 0.18 -2.80 -4.15
N ALA A 42 0.98 -1.86 -4.62
CA ALA A 42 1.15 -0.56 -3.97
C ALA A 42 -0.16 0.25 -3.94
N LYS A 43 -0.91 0.24 -5.04
CA LYS A 43 -2.25 0.85 -5.10
C LYS A 43 -3.21 0.19 -4.10
N ALA A 44 -3.29 -1.14 -4.11
CA ALA A 44 -4.17 -1.88 -3.22
C ALA A 44 -3.86 -1.62 -1.74
N ALA A 45 -2.57 -1.63 -1.37
CA ALA A 45 -2.13 -1.32 0.00
C ALA A 45 -2.50 0.12 0.40
N THR A 46 -2.31 1.09 -0.50
CA THR A 46 -2.70 2.48 -0.27
C THR A 46 -4.21 2.60 -0.05
N THR A 47 -5.03 1.97 -0.89
CA THR A 47 -6.49 1.96 -0.75
C THR A 47 -6.95 1.38 0.58
N VAL A 48 -6.34 0.28 1.04
CA VAL A 48 -6.66 -0.32 2.35
C VAL A 48 -6.35 0.66 3.48
N TYR A 49 -5.22 1.36 3.41
CA TYR A 49 -4.84 2.35 4.41
C TYR A 49 -5.78 3.57 4.41
N GLU A 50 -6.13 4.08 3.23
CA GLU A 50 -7.12 5.16 3.09
C GLU A 50 -8.46 4.77 3.70
N THR A 51 -8.95 3.57 3.36
CA THR A 51 -10.20 3.03 3.90
C THR A 51 -10.15 2.91 5.43
N ALA A 52 -9.02 2.45 5.98
CA ALA A 52 -8.84 2.35 7.43
C ALA A 52 -8.88 3.71 8.13
N ILE A 53 -8.29 4.75 7.52
CA ILE A 53 -8.37 6.12 8.04
C ILE A 53 -9.81 6.63 8.01
N GLU A 54 -10.51 6.44 6.91
CA GLU A 54 -11.90 6.87 6.75
C GLU A 54 -12.83 6.18 7.77
N ASN A 55 -12.66 4.87 7.97
CA ASN A 55 -13.42 4.12 8.98
C ASN A 55 -13.14 4.63 10.40
N ARG A 56 -11.87 4.86 10.74
CA ARG A 56 -11.50 5.41 12.05
C ARG A 56 -12.08 6.80 12.30
N GLN A 57 -12.22 7.63 11.26
CA GLN A 57 -12.87 8.94 11.37
C GLN A 57 -14.38 8.79 11.59
N ARG A 58 -15.04 7.87 10.89
CA ARG A 58 -16.48 7.60 11.09
C ARG A 58 -16.80 7.12 12.49
N GLU A 59 -15.97 6.23 13.06
CA GLU A 59 -16.12 5.76 14.45
C GLU A 59 -16.05 6.90 15.46
N LYS A 60 -15.08 7.82 15.30
CA LYS A 60 -14.94 8.99 16.17
C LYS A 60 -16.14 9.95 16.06
N SER A 61 -16.75 10.05 14.89
CA SER A 61 -17.92 10.91 14.67
C SER A 61 -19.23 10.28 15.14
N HIS A 62 -19.29 8.95 15.32
CA HIS A 62 -20.51 8.22 15.72
C HIS A 62 -20.68 8.04 17.24
N CYS A 63 -19.66 8.35 18.04
CA CYS A 63 -19.79 8.46 19.50
C CYS A 63 -19.85 9.95 19.89
N PRO A 64 -21.03 10.52 20.17
CA PRO A 64 -21.09 11.82 20.81
C PRO A 64 -20.56 11.66 22.25
N ASN A 65 -19.61 12.51 22.63
CA ASN A 65 -19.25 12.72 24.05
C ASN A 65 -20.42 13.34 24.81
#